data_AF-A0A931KEF9-F1
#
_entry.id   AF-A0A931KEF9-F1
#
_cell.length_a   1.000
_cell.length_b   1.000
_cell.length_c   1.000
_cell.angle_alpha   90.00
_cell.angle_beta   90.00
_cell.angle_gamma   90.00
#
_symmetry.space_group_name_H-M   'P 1'
#
loop_
_entity.id
_entity.type
_entity.pdbx_description
1 polymer ?
#
loop_
_entity_poly.entity_id
_entity_poly.type
_entity_poly.pdbx_seq_one_letter_code
_entity_poly.pdbx_strand_id
1 'polypeptide(L)'
;MTDAELIAELSLPAYAGKTATQKTDMLNAPKQGVIIPVMVPKGDMLLAISACHERIAAKSEPERTMWYQLLATLRSLSEGIYVNHPAVVSFFAKAVLASVLTQDEVDYVQSLGVRTGSRAEELWGAGFTVSLNDVARVS
;
A
#
# COMPACT_ATOMS: atom_id res chain seq x y z
N MET A 1 14.32 -15.67 6.82
CA MET A 1 13.93 -17.07 6.59
C MET A 1 15.14 -17.97 6.78
N THR A 2 15.02 -18.96 7.64
CA THR A 2 15.99 -20.06 7.79
C THR A 2 15.56 -21.26 6.96
N ASP A 3 16.51 -22.14 6.65
CA ASP A 3 16.23 -23.37 5.88
C ASP A 3 15.23 -24.27 6.62
N ALA A 4 15.32 -24.33 7.95
CA ALA A 4 14.39 -25.09 8.79
C ALA A 4 12.94 -24.57 8.69
N GLU A 5 12.76 -23.25 8.66
CA GLU A 5 11.44 -22.62 8.48
C GLU A 5 10.85 -22.94 7.10
N LEU A 6 11.68 -22.88 6.04
CA LEU A 6 11.24 -23.20 4.69
C LEU A 6 10.90 -24.69 4.55
N ILE A 7 11.70 -25.59 5.12
CA ILE A 7 11.42 -27.03 5.15
C ILE A 7 10.09 -27.31 5.84
N ALA A 8 9.86 -26.70 7.00
CA ALA A 8 8.62 -26.86 7.74
C ALA A 8 7.40 -26.42 6.92
N GLU A 9 7.45 -25.26 6.28
CA GLU A 9 6.36 -24.78 5.41
C GLU A 9 6.16 -25.70 4.19
N LEU A 10 7.23 -26.11 3.52
CA LEU A 10 7.15 -26.98 2.33
C LEU A 10 6.72 -28.42 2.64
N SER A 11 6.74 -28.83 3.92
CA SER A 11 6.22 -30.11 4.39
C SER A 11 4.69 -30.14 4.54
N LEU A 12 4.02 -28.98 4.47
CA LEU A 12 2.57 -28.92 4.61
C LEU A 12 1.85 -29.63 3.44
N PRO A 13 0.67 -30.24 3.68
CA PRO A 13 -0.09 -30.94 2.64
C PRO A 13 -0.39 -30.11 1.39
N ALA A 14 -0.48 -28.79 1.53
CA ALA A 14 -0.70 -27.86 0.42
C ALA A 14 0.38 -27.95 -0.68
N TYR A 15 1.61 -28.35 -0.34
CA TYR A 15 2.74 -28.42 -1.27
C TYR A 15 3.09 -29.85 -1.71
N ALA A 16 2.36 -30.86 -1.21
CA ALA A 16 2.62 -32.26 -1.53
C ALA A 16 2.43 -32.52 -3.05
N GLY A 17 3.41 -33.22 -3.65
CA GLY A 17 3.40 -33.55 -5.08
C GLY A 17 3.63 -32.36 -6.03
N LYS A 18 3.92 -31.15 -5.52
CA LYS A 18 4.24 -29.98 -6.34
C LYS A 18 5.73 -29.95 -6.69
N THR A 19 6.03 -29.49 -7.91
CA THR A 19 7.40 -29.19 -8.35
C THR A 19 7.97 -27.99 -7.59
N ALA A 20 9.30 -27.81 -7.60
CA ALA A 20 9.95 -26.67 -6.97
C ALA A 20 9.40 -25.32 -7.49
N THR A 21 9.23 -25.19 -8.81
CA THR A 21 8.63 -24.00 -9.43
C THR A 21 7.22 -23.73 -8.92
N GLN A 22 6.36 -24.76 -8.87
CA GLN A 22 4.99 -24.59 -8.34
C GLN A 22 4.98 -24.18 -6.86
N LYS A 23 5.88 -24.73 -6.04
CA LYS A 23 6.01 -24.34 -4.63
C LYS A 23 6.42 -22.87 -4.51
N THR A 24 7.41 -22.44 -5.28
CA THR A 24 7.85 -21.04 -5.35
C THR A 24 6.71 -20.11 -5.76
N ASP A 25 5.97 -20.46 -6.82
CA ASP A 25 4.83 -19.66 -7.30
C ASP A 25 3.72 -19.56 -6.24
N MET A 26 3.41 -20.67 -5.57
CA MET A 26 2.40 -20.69 -4.50
C MET A 26 2.80 -19.85 -3.29
N LEU A 27 4.08 -19.84 -2.91
CA LEU A 27 4.59 -19.02 -1.80
C LEU A 27 4.55 -17.52 -2.13
N ASN A 28 4.84 -17.15 -3.37
CA ASN A 28 4.87 -15.76 -3.82
C ASN A 28 3.52 -15.25 -4.34
N ALA A 29 2.53 -16.13 -4.52
CA ALA A 29 1.20 -15.75 -4.97
C ALA A 29 0.51 -14.81 -3.96
N PRO A 30 -0.24 -13.79 -4.44
CA PRO A 30 -1.05 -12.95 -3.56
C PRO A 30 -2.01 -13.77 -2.71
N LYS A 31 -2.07 -13.44 -1.41
CA LYS A 31 -2.87 -14.13 -0.40
C LYS A 31 -3.86 -13.17 0.24
N GLN A 32 -5.12 -13.57 0.30
CA GLN A 32 -6.17 -12.80 0.97
C GLN A 32 -5.83 -12.57 2.45
N GLY A 33 -6.07 -11.36 2.94
CA GLY A 33 -5.83 -10.97 4.33
C GLY A 33 -4.42 -10.46 4.61
N VAL A 34 -3.46 -10.66 3.70
CA VAL A 34 -2.14 -10.05 3.79
C VAL A 34 -2.20 -8.71 3.07
N ILE A 35 -2.17 -7.61 3.81
CA ILE A 35 -2.24 -6.24 3.26
C ILE A 35 -0.93 -5.53 3.56
N ILE A 36 -0.27 -5.04 2.52
CA ILE A 36 1.04 -4.40 2.61
C ILE A 36 0.91 -2.93 2.23
N PRO A 37 1.33 -2.00 3.11
CA PRO A 37 1.38 -0.59 2.77
C PRO A 37 2.37 -0.35 1.63
N VAL A 38 1.95 0.46 0.67
CA VAL A 38 2.79 0.90 -0.45
C VAL A 38 2.74 2.42 -0.58
N MET A 39 3.77 2.97 -1.18
CA MET A 39 3.79 4.39 -1.53
C MET A 39 2.82 4.61 -2.70
N VAL A 40 1.93 5.59 -2.56
CA VAL A 40 1.06 6.03 -3.65
C VAL A 40 1.83 7.04 -4.49
N PRO A 41 1.97 6.83 -5.81
CA PRO A 41 2.58 7.80 -6.70
C PRO A 41 1.89 9.16 -6.61
N LYS A 42 2.67 10.25 -6.66
CA LYS A 42 2.12 11.60 -6.57
C LYS A 42 1.02 11.87 -7.60
N GLY A 43 1.20 11.40 -8.84
CA GLY A 43 0.24 11.61 -9.93
C GLY A 43 -1.14 11.03 -9.60
N ASP A 44 -1.17 9.77 -9.15
CA ASP A 44 -2.41 9.07 -8.80
C ASP A 44 -3.10 9.74 -7.61
N MET A 45 -2.33 10.14 -6.60
CA MET A 45 -2.86 10.85 -5.44
C MET A 45 -3.50 12.19 -5.83
N LEU A 46 -2.83 13.01 -6.66
CA LEU A 46 -3.36 14.29 -7.10
C LEU A 46 -4.58 14.15 -8.02
N LEU A 47 -4.62 13.12 -8.86
CA LEU A 47 -5.76 12.82 -9.71
C LEU A 47 -6.98 12.44 -8.86
N ALA A 48 -6.78 11.57 -7.87
CA ALA A 48 -7.81 11.09 -6.96
C ALA A 48 -8.46 12.22 -6.14
N ILE A 49 -7.71 13.26 -5.80
CA ILE A 49 -8.23 14.42 -5.04
C ILE A 49 -8.47 15.66 -5.92
N SER A 50 -8.46 15.53 -7.24
CA SER A 50 -8.48 16.69 -8.16
C SER A 50 -9.66 17.64 -7.92
N ALA A 51 -10.85 17.10 -7.61
CA ALA A 51 -12.07 17.86 -7.31
C ALA A 51 -11.98 18.70 -6.02
N CYS A 52 -10.94 18.53 -5.19
CA CYS A 52 -10.74 19.38 -4.00
C CYS A 52 -10.48 20.84 -4.38
N HIS A 53 -9.93 21.11 -5.57
CA HIS A 53 -9.59 22.46 -6.01
C HIS A 53 -10.83 23.36 -6.11
N GLU A 54 -11.95 22.82 -6.58
CA GLU A 54 -13.23 23.54 -6.70
C GLU A 54 -13.80 23.88 -5.32
N ARG A 55 -13.78 22.92 -4.39
CA ARG A 55 -14.23 23.11 -3.00
C ARG A 55 -13.37 24.10 -2.23
N ILE A 56 -12.05 24.08 -2.46
CA ILE A 56 -11.12 25.08 -1.90
C ILE A 56 -11.40 26.47 -2.47
N ALA A 57 -11.71 26.59 -3.77
CA ALA A 57 -11.99 27.87 -4.40
C ALA A 57 -13.19 28.60 -3.73
N ALA A 58 -14.17 27.83 -3.26
CA ALA A 58 -15.35 28.31 -2.55
C ALA A 58 -15.11 28.70 -1.08
N LYS A 59 -13.90 28.49 -0.54
CA LYS A 59 -13.54 28.89 0.83
C LYS A 59 -13.21 30.37 0.94
N SER A 60 -13.28 30.90 2.16
CA SER A 60 -12.88 32.27 2.48
C SER A 60 -11.35 32.43 2.43
N GLU A 61 -10.88 33.65 2.15
CA GLU A 61 -9.48 34.07 2.36
C GLU A 61 -9.31 34.40 3.85
N PRO A 62 -8.98 33.42 4.71
CA PRO A 62 -7.62 32.86 4.73
C PRO A 62 -7.53 31.34 4.59
N GLU A 63 -8.66 30.65 4.75
CA GLU A 63 -8.74 29.19 4.71
C GLU A 63 -8.34 28.65 3.33
N ARG A 64 -8.77 29.33 2.26
CA ARG A 64 -8.40 29.03 0.88
C ARG A 64 -6.88 29.04 0.67
N THR A 65 -6.21 30.10 1.14
CA THR A 65 -4.75 30.23 1.03
C THR A 65 -4.02 29.12 1.79
N MET A 66 -4.46 28.80 3.01
CA MET A 66 -3.90 27.68 3.79
C MET A 66 -4.01 26.35 3.04
N TRP A 67 -5.18 26.01 2.49
CA TRP A 67 -5.37 24.75 1.77
C TRP A 67 -4.56 24.67 0.48
N TYR A 68 -4.45 25.77 -0.28
CA TYR A 68 -3.59 25.78 -1.46
C TYR A 68 -2.10 25.64 -1.12
N GLN A 69 -1.63 26.17 0.01
CA GLN A 69 -0.26 25.94 0.49
C GLN A 69 -0.04 24.47 0.87
N LEU A 70 -0.99 23.84 1.57
CA LEU A 70 -0.91 22.42 1.90
C LEU A 70 -0.86 21.53 0.64
N LEU A 71 -1.69 21.83 -0.37
CA LEU A 71 -1.65 21.15 -1.67
C LEU A 71 -0.35 21.43 -2.45
N ALA A 72 0.25 22.61 -2.30
CA ALA A 72 1.56 22.90 -2.88
C ALA A 72 2.64 21.99 -2.29
N THR A 73 2.62 21.74 -0.97
CA THR A 73 3.53 20.78 -0.32
C THR A 73 3.38 19.37 -0.91
N LEU A 74 2.15 18.90 -1.09
CA LEU A 74 1.89 17.59 -1.71
C LEU A 74 2.39 17.52 -3.16
N ARG A 75 2.19 18.60 -3.95
CA ARG A 75 2.70 18.69 -5.32
C ARG A 75 4.24 18.71 -5.41
N SER A 76 4.90 19.20 -4.37
CA SER A 76 6.36 19.30 -4.30
C SER A 76 7.06 17.97 -4.00
N LEU A 77 6.33 16.94 -3.59
CA LEU A 77 6.89 15.59 -3.36
C LEU A 77 7.53 15.06 -4.65
N SER A 78 8.67 14.39 -4.54
CA SER A 78 9.40 13.85 -5.70
C SER A 78 8.73 12.59 -6.26
N GLU A 79 8.38 11.64 -5.41
CA GLU A 79 7.94 10.30 -5.81
C GLU A 79 6.46 10.05 -5.47
N GLY A 80 6.10 10.22 -4.19
CA GLY A 80 4.78 9.86 -3.71
C GLY A 80 4.66 9.99 -2.20
N ILE A 81 3.63 9.36 -1.64
CA ILE A 81 3.33 9.43 -0.21
C ILE A 81 2.77 8.10 0.32
N TYR A 82 3.17 7.73 1.54
CA TYR A 82 2.51 6.65 2.26
C TYR A 82 1.22 7.18 2.88
N VAL A 83 0.10 7.01 2.16
CA VAL A 83 -1.23 7.52 2.54
C VAL A 83 -1.77 6.94 3.85
N ASN A 84 -1.25 5.78 4.25
CA ASN A 84 -1.57 5.10 5.51
C ASN A 84 -0.72 5.56 6.70
N HIS A 85 0.26 6.45 6.47
CA HIS A 85 1.06 7.00 7.56
C HIS A 85 0.16 7.85 8.50
N PRO A 86 0.27 7.74 9.83
CA PRO A 86 -0.64 8.40 10.78
C PRO A 86 -0.80 9.91 10.58
N ALA A 87 0.29 10.60 10.19
CA ALA A 87 0.25 12.04 9.90
C ALA A 87 -0.58 12.36 8.64
N VAL A 88 -0.55 11.49 7.63
CA VAL A 88 -1.30 11.66 6.37
C VAL A 88 -2.77 11.32 6.58
N VAL A 89 -3.05 10.26 7.33
CA VAL A 89 -4.42 9.93 7.78
C VAL A 89 -5.03 11.10 8.55
N SER A 90 -4.27 11.70 9.48
CA SER A 90 -4.72 12.88 10.23
C SER A 90 -4.96 14.10 9.34
N PHE A 91 -4.13 14.29 8.31
CA PHE A 91 -4.33 15.35 7.32
C PHE A 91 -5.64 15.15 6.54
N PHE A 92 -5.89 13.93 6.05
CA PHE A 92 -7.13 13.62 5.34
C PHE A 92 -8.37 13.79 6.21
N ALA A 93 -8.33 13.35 7.47
CA ALA A 93 -9.43 13.56 8.41
C ALA A 93 -9.75 15.06 8.58
N LYS A 94 -8.73 15.92 8.68
CA LYS A 94 -8.92 17.39 8.75
C LYS A 94 -9.49 17.95 7.45
N ALA A 95 -9.06 17.44 6.29
CA ALA A 95 -9.57 17.88 5.00
C ALA A 95 -11.06 17.49 4.80
N VAL A 96 -11.48 16.32 5.30
CA VAL A 96 -12.89 15.91 5.32
C VAL A 96 -13.72 16.79 6.24
N LEU A 97 -13.24 17.04 7.46
CA LEU A 97 -13.91 17.93 8.41
C LEU A 97 -14.06 19.36 7.86
N ALA A 98 -13.07 19.84 7.09
CA ALA A 98 -13.14 21.12 6.40
C ALA A 98 -13.95 21.09 5.09
N SER A 99 -14.56 19.95 4.72
CA SER A 99 -15.28 19.78 3.45
C SER A 99 -14.43 20.09 2.21
N VAL A 100 -13.11 19.92 2.31
CA VAL A 100 -12.17 20.04 1.19
C VAL A 100 -12.02 18.71 0.46
N LEU A 101 -12.12 17.60 1.19
CA LEU A 101 -12.22 16.23 0.66
C LEU A 101 -13.54 15.59 1.12
N THR A 102 -14.04 14.62 0.36
CA THR A 102 -15.12 13.73 0.79
C THR A 102 -14.51 12.49 1.45
N GLN A 103 -15.31 11.75 2.20
CA GLN A 103 -14.84 10.48 2.75
C GLN A 103 -14.51 9.48 1.63
N ASP A 104 -15.33 9.41 0.59
CA ASP A 104 -15.11 8.52 -0.56
C ASP A 104 -13.76 8.77 -1.27
N GLU A 105 -13.37 10.04 -1.42
CA GLU A 105 -12.06 10.39 -2.01
C GLU A 105 -10.90 9.95 -1.13
N VAL A 106 -11.03 10.12 0.19
CA VAL A 106 -10.01 9.66 1.15
C VAL A 106 -9.92 8.14 1.14
N ASP A 107 -11.05 7.44 1.16
CA ASP A 107 -11.11 5.98 1.15
C ASP A 107 -10.51 5.44 -0.15
N TYR A 108 -10.80 6.08 -1.29
CA TYR A 108 -10.19 5.73 -2.56
C TYR A 108 -8.67 5.92 -2.52
N VAL A 109 -8.16 7.08 -2.08
CA VAL A 109 -6.71 7.32 -1.97
C VAL A 109 -6.04 6.33 -1.03
N GLN A 110 -6.65 6.03 0.12
CA GLN A 110 -6.12 5.04 1.07
C GLN A 110 -6.10 3.63 0.49
N SER A 111 -7.09 3.28 -0.35
CA SER A 111 -7.11 1.99 -1.05
C SER A 111 -5.94 1.82 -2.04
N LEU A 112 -5.45 2.92 -2.62
CA LEU A 112 -4.24 2.90 -3.48
C LEU A 112 -2.96 2.65 -2.66
N GLY A 113 -2.98 2.96 -1.36
CA GLY A 113 -1.84 2.82 -0.46
C GLY A 113 -1.61 1.42 0.07
N VAL A 114 -2.36 0.44 -0.43
CA VAL A 114 -2.26 -0.94 -0.01
C VAL A 114 -2.23 -1.87 -1.21
N ARG A 115 -1.51 -2.99 -1.08
CA ARG A 115 -1.60 -4.13 -2.00
C ARG A 115 -1.82 -5.42 -1.25
N THR A 116 -2.34 -6.42 -1.95
CA THR A 116 -2.35 -7.80 -1.45
C THR A 116 -0.91 -8.34 -1.43
N GLY A 117 -0.47 -8.82 -0.26
CA GLY A 117 0.83 -9.46 -0.07
C GLY A 117 0.77 -10.96 -0.33
N SER A 118 1.93 -11.62 -0.36
CA SER A 118 2.02 -13.06 -0.58
C SER A 118 2.07 -13.89 0.72
N ARG A 119 2.01 -15.22 0.59
CA ARG A 119 2.27 -16.15 1.72
C ARG A 119 3.69 -15.98 2.24
N ALA A 120 4.65 -15.75 1.36
CA ALA A 120 6.04 -15.49 1.74
C ALA A 120 6.17 -14.22 2.59
N GLU A 121 5.44 -13.17 2.23
CA GLU A 121 5.45 -11.92 2.99
C GLU A 121 4.73 -12.04 4.34
N GLU A 122 3.71 -12.88 4.44
CA GLU A 122 3.04 -13.20 5.71
C GLU A 122 3.97 -13.93 6.67
N LEU A 123 4.76 -14.88 6.17
CA LEU A 123 5.63 -15.72 6.99
C LEU A 123 6.92 -15.02 7.39
N TRP A 124 7.50 -14.23 6.48
CA TRP A 124 8.87 -13.73 6.63
C TRP A 124 9.02 -12.21 6.49
N GLY A 125 7.91 -11.48 6.31
CA GLY A 125 7.87 -10.01 6.34
C GLY A 125 7.64 -9.35 4.98
N ALA A 126 7.21 -8.09 5.01
CA ALA A 126 6.87 -7.33 3.81
C ALA A 126 8.08 -7.23 2.84
N GLY A 127 7.81 -7.43 1.55
CA GLY A 127 8.80 -7.47 0.48
C GLY A 127 9.54 -8.79 0.34
N PHE A 128 9.32 -9.76 1.24
CA PHE A 128 9.99 -11.06 1.15
C PHE A 128 9.49 -11.86 -0.05
N THR A 129 10.43 -12.45 -0.79
CA THR A 129 10.14 -13.36 -1.91
C THR A 129 10.96 -14.62 -1.74
N VAL A 130 10.36 -15.77 -2.01
CA VAL A 130 11.05 -17.06 -2.03
C VAL A 130 11.54 -17.29 -3.45
N SER A 131 12.83 -17.55 -3.65
CA SER A 131 13.34 -17.89 -4.97
C SER A 131 13.21 -19.38 -5.28
N LEU A 132 13.39 -19.74 -6.55
CA LEU A 132 13.47 -21.15 -6.94
C LEU A 132 14.67 -21.85 -6.30
N ASN A 133 15.79 -21.14 -6.15
CA ASN A 133 17.00 -21.68 -5.53
C ASN A 133 16.80 -21.99 -4.05
N ASP A 134 16.02 -21.16 -3.34
CA ASP A 134 15.69 -21.40 -1.93
C ASP A 134 14.93 -22.71 -1.76
N VAL A 135 13.92 -22.93 -2.61
CA VAL A 135 13.13 -24.16 -2.61
C VAL A 135 13.96 -25.36 -3.02
N ALA A 136 14.74 -25.25 -4.10
CA ALA A 136 15.56 -26.35 -4.63
C ALA A 136 16.65 -26.80 -3.65
N ARG A 137 17.18 -25.88 -2.84
CA ARG A 137 18.20 -26.18 -1.81
C ARG A 137 17.66 -27.05 -0.68
N VAL A 138 16.36 -27.00 -0.39
CA VAL A 138 15.74 -27.67 0.76
C VAL A 138 14.70 -28.73 0.38
N SER A 139 14.50 -28.98 -0.91
CA SER A 139 13.53 -29.97 -1.44
C SER A 139 14.15 -31.32 -1.75
#